data_AF-A0A2S7NYN6-F1
#
_entry.id   AF-A0A2S7NYN6-F1
#
_cell.length_a   1.000
_cell.length_b   1.000
_cell.length_c   1.000
_cell.angle_alpha   90.00
_cell.angle_beta   90.00
_cell.angle_gamma   90.00
#
_symmetry.space_group_name_H-M   'P 1'
#
loop_
_entity.id
_entity.type
_entity.pdbx_description
1 polymer ?
#
loop_
_entity_poly.entity_id
_entity_poly.type
_entity_poly.pdbx_seq_one_letter_code
_entity_poly.pdbx_strand_id
1 'polypeptide(L)'
;MTGPIGREMAKGEHEGTKAIHAVIPKNMPRALAHGTYVKDDNRHFVLNEFHEMHDEMPSTLQFVSVIAELHKKSVSPTGKFGFHCTTHAGTYPVLNDWCESWEEFFARSLREIMKWETSVQGQDDEMDRLEQDTLEKVIPRLLRPLQTGGRSIKPSLCHGDLWHGNVGVDVVTNEPILYDPCALYGHNECKFNRFHYTLFVPGLNIGADDHLSAQMTCKHGDRVDIVQANSTRMRTMSQSRSLSPLPIAMTGTRCMPCMYSLILPSHNRRHEHMQM
;
A
#
# COMPACT_ATOMS: atom_id res chain seq x y z
N MET A 1 13.79 0.90 -1.58
CA MET A 1 13.03 1.13 -2.83
C MET A 1 13.99 1.24 -4.02
N THR A 2 13.57 0.96 -5.27
CA THR A 2 14.46 1.02 -6.46
C THR A 2 13.89 1.81 -7.64
N GLY A 3 14.77 2.38 -8.46
CA GLY A 3 14.41 3.07 -9.70
C GLY A 3 13.70 4.41 -9.49
N PRO A 4 13.26 5.06 -10.59
CA PRO A 4 12.57 6.35 -10.53
C PRO A 4 11.34 6.33 -9.61
N ILE A 5 10.50 5.30 -9.72
CA ILE A 5 9.34 5.11 -8.84
C ILE A 5 9.78 5.02 -7.38
N GLY A 6 10.81 4.22 -7.08
CA GLY A 6 11.31 4.09 -5.71
C GLY A 6 11.83 5.40 -5.11
N ARG A 7 12.31 6.33 -5.93
CA ARG A 7 12.73 7.67 -5.50
C ARG A 7 11.54 8.53 -5.10
N GLU A 8 10.47 8.48 -5.89
CA GLU A 8 9.24 9.20 -5.61
C GLU A 8 8.49 8.60 -4.42
N MET A 9 8.45 7.28 -4.28
CA MET A 9 7.93 6.59 -3.10
C MET A 9 8.63 7.09 -1.83
N ALA A 10 9.97 7.09 -1.81
CA ALA A 10 10.74 7.52 -0.65
C ALA A 10 10.46 8.99 -0.26
N LYS A 11 10.33 9.86 -1.26
CA LYS A 11 9.96 11.27 -1.04
C LYS A 11 8.52 11.42 -0.54
N GLY A 12 7.57 10.73 -1.18
CA GLY A 12 6.16 10.81 -0.85
C GLY A 12 5.86 10.32 0.57
N GLU A 13 6.46 9.19 0.96
CA GLU A 13 6.33 8.64 2.31
C GLU A 13 6.96 9.58 3.36
N HIS A 14 8.14 10.13 3.09
CA HIS A 14 8.80 11.10 3.98
C HIS A 14 7.95 12.35 4.19
N GLU A 15 7.48 12.96 3.11
CA GLU A 15 6.66 14.19 3.17
C GLU A 15 5.29 13.92 3.82
N GLY A 16 4.68 12.76 3.55
CA GLY A 16 3.45 12.32 4.20
C GLY A 16 3.62 12.12 5.71
N THR A 17 4.67 11.40 6.10
CA THR A 17 5.02 11.15 7.50
C THR A 17 5.27 12.45 8.25
N LYS A 18 6.07 13.34 7.65
CA LYS A 18 6.35 14.67 8.19
C LYS A 18 5.08 15.51 8.37
N ALA A 19 4.18 15.51 7.39
CA ALA A 19 2.94 16.27 7.45
C ALA A 19 1.99 15.76 8.56
N ILE A 20 1.85 14.44 8.69
CA ILE A 20 0.98 13.82 9.70
C ILE A 20 1.58 13.99 11.10
N HIS A 21 2.89 13.77 11.26
CA HIS A 21 3.61 13.98 12.52
C HIS A 21 3.48 15.42 13.03
N ALA A 22 3.46 16.42 12.14
CA ALA A 22 3.24 17.81 12.54
C ALA A 22 1.86 18.06 13.17
N VAL A 23 0.86 17.21 12.90
CA VAL A 23 -0.51 17.34 13.43
C VAL A 23 -0.73 16.45 14.66
N ILE A 24 -0.23 15.21 14.63
CA ILE A 24 -0.39 14.20 15.68
C ILE A 24 0.98 13.59 16.06
N PRO A 25 1.90 14.36 16.67
CA PRO A 25 3.29 13.95 16.88
C PRO A 25 3.47 12.74 17.79
N LYS A 26 2.45 12.38 18.58
CA LYS A 26 2.47 11.20 19.45
C LYS A 26 2.09 9.91 18.73
N ASN A 27 1.42 10.01 17.58
CA ASN A 27 0.79 8.86 16.90
C ASN A 27 1.33 8.65 15.48
N MET A 28 2.43 9.31 15.14
CA MET A 28 3.14 9.15 13.87
C MET A 28 4.64 9.31 14.15
N PRO A 29 5.52 8.43 13.64
CA PRO A 29 6.96 8.61 13.79
C PRO A 29 7.45 9.94 13.21
N ARG A 30 8.51 10.49 13.78
CA ARG A 30 9.19 11.64 13.17
C ARG A 30 9.95 11.22 11.93
N ALA A 31 9.65 11.84 10.79
CA ALA A 31 10.43 11.67 9.56
C ALA A 31 11.84 12.27 9.72
N LEU A 32 12.89 11.46 9.56
CA LEU A 32 14.28 11.88 9.76
C LEU A 32 14.94 12.30 8.45
N ALA A 33 14.84 11.46 7.41
CA ALA A 33 15.45 11.72 6.13
C ALA A 33 14.83 10.85 5.03
N HIS A 34 15.11 11.21 3.77
CA HIS A 34 14.96 10.32 2.63
C HIS A 34 16.10 10.62 1.65
N GLY A 35 16.45 9.66 0.79
CA GLY A 35 17.58 9.86 -0.11
C GLY A 35 17.87 8.71 -1.06
N THR A 36 18.97 8.85 -1.77
CA THR A 36 19.52 7.88 -2.72
C THR A 36 20.88 7.41 -2.22
N TYR A 37 21.18 6.12 -2.34
CA TYR A 37 22.48 5.59 -1.92
C TYR A 37 23.59 6.12 -2.84
N VAL A 38 24.71 6.56 -2.26
CA VAL A 38 25.84 7.10 -3.03
C VAL A 38 26.48 6.04 -3.94
N LYS A 39 26.49 4.77 -3.51
CA LYS A 39 27.09 3.65 -4.26
C LYS A 39 26.12 2.96 -5.23
N ASP A 40 24.84 3.30 -5.19
CA ASP A 40 23.78 2.70 -6.01
C ASP A 40 22.67 3.74 -6.22
N ASP A 41 22.75 4.46 -7.33
CA ASP A 41 21.81 5.54 -7.70
C ASP A 41 20.40 5.05 -8.05
N ASN A 42 20.26 3.72 -8.14
CA ASN A 42 19.01 3.02 -8.35
C ASN A 42 18.38 2.56 -7.02
N ARG A 43 18.99 2.82 -5.85
CA ARG A 43 18.43 2.51 -4.53
C ARG A 43 18.11 3.75 -3.72
N HIS A 44 16.91 3.77 -3.17
CA HIS A 44 16.37 4.87 -2.40
C HIS A 44 15.88 4.40 -1.02
N PHE A 45 15.96 5.29 -0.04
CA PHE A 45 15.61 5.04 1.35
C PHE A 45 14.77 6.16 1.95
N VAL A 46 14.05 5.81 3.01
CA VAL A 46 13.40 6.70 3.96
C VAL A 46 13.87 6.28 5.36
N LEU A 47 14.08 7.26 6.24
CA LEU A 47 14.45 7.05 7.64
C LEU A 47 13.42 7.75 8.51
N ASN A 48 12.83 6.99 9.43
CA ASN A 48 11.86 7.45 10.41
C ASN A 48 12.36 7.13 11.83
N GLU A 49 11.79 7.79 12.83
CA GLU A 49 11.99 7.43 14.23
C GLU A 49 11.55 5.99 14.50
N PHE A 50 12.35 5.27 15.29
CA PHE A 50 12.05 3.88 15.64
C PHE A 50 11.11 3.84 16.85
N HIS A 51 10.06 3.02 16.74
CA HIS A 51 9.12 2.73 17.81
C HIS A 51 9.04 1.23 18.01
N GLU A 52 9.21 0.80 19.25
CA GLU A 52 8.93 -0.59 19.63
C GLU A 52 7.40 -0.75 19.74
N MET A 53 6.85 -1.71 19.01
CA MET A 53 5.41 -1.96 18.94
C MET A 53 5.11 -3.39 19.36
N HIS A 54 3.94 -3.61 19.96
CA HIS A 54 3.44 -4.96 20.20
C HIS A 54 2.37 -5.36 19.19
N ASP A 55 2.19 -6.66 18.98
CA ASP A 55 1.32 -7.25 17.95
C ASP A 55 -0.19 -7.10 18.23
N GLU A 56 -0.58 -6.36 19.26
CA GLU A 56 -1.99 -6.16 19.57
C GLU A 56 -2.52 -4.91 18.86
N MET A 57 -3.74 -5.01 18.34
CA MET A 57 -4.42 -3.86 17.76
C MET A 57 -4.86 -2.89 18.86
N PRO A 58 -4.77 -1.56 18.63
CA PRO A 58 -5.37 -0.59 19.54
C PRO A 58 -6.87 -0.82 19.63
N SER A 59 -7.47 -0.44 20.76
CA SER A 59 -8.93 -0.45 20.86
C SER A 59 -9.54 0.46 19.77
N THR A 60 -10.71 0.08 19.26
CA THR A 60 -11.41 0.87 18.22
C THR A 60 -11.58 2.33 18.64
N LEU A 61 -11.85 2.59 19.92
CA LEU A 61 -12.04 3.94 20.43
C LEU A 61 -10.75 4.76 20.38
N GLN A 62 -9.61 4.19 20.79
CA GLN A 62 -8.31 4.86 20.72
C GLN A 62 -7.94 5.15 19.26
N PHE A 63 -8.05 4.15 18.39
CA PHE A 63 -7.74 4.29 16.96
C PHE A 63 -8.59 5.41 16.32
N VAL A 64 -9.92 5.34 16.48
CA VAL A 64 -10.83 6.34 15.91
C VAL A 64 -10.58 7.73 16.49
N SER A 65 -10.22 7.84 17.77
CA SER A 65 -9.86 9.12 18.39
C SER A 65 -8.65 9.77 17.73
N VAL A 66 -7.57 9.00 17.49
CA VAL A 66 -6.36 9.48 16.79
C VAL A 66 -6.69 9.93 15.37
N ILE A 67 -7.47 9.15 14.63
CA ILE A 67 -7.87 9.51 13.26
C ILE A 67 -8.74 10.77 13.23
N ALA A 68 -9.72 10.87 14.14
CA ALA A 68 -10.57 12.04 14.27
C ALA A 68 -9.75 13.29 14.63
N GLU A 69 -8.76 13.14 15.50
CA GLU A 69 -7.84 14.22 15.86
C GLU A 69 -7.06 14.73 14.64
N LEU A 70 -6.44 13.83 13.87
CA LEU A 70 -5.73 14.18 12.63
C LEU A 70 -6.62 14.96 11.66
N HIS A 71 -7.83 14.46 11.40
CA HIS A 71 -8.75 15.10 10.46
C HIS A 71 -9.26 16.46 10.98
N LYS A 72 -9.53 16.57 12.28
CA LYS A 72 -10.03 17.81 12.89
C LYS A 72 -8.95 18.89 12.97
N LYS A 73 -7.73 18.54 13.39
CA LYS A 73 -6.64 19.50 13.63
C LYS A 73 -5.89 19.91 12.36
N SER A 74 -5.84 19.07 11.34
CA SER A 74 -5.15 19.40 10.10
C SER A 74 -5.80 20.57 9.36
N VAL A 75 -4.98 21.36 8.66
CA VAL A 75 -5.42 22.48 7.83
C VAL A 75 -4.69 22.37 6.50
N SER A 76 -5.43 22.31 5.39
CA SER A 76 -4.81 22.31 4.06
C SER A 76 -4.04 23.61 3.84
N PRO A 77 -2.75 23.55 3.45
CA PRO A 77 -1.93 24.74 3.26
C PRO A 77 -2.42 25.64 2.12
N THR A 78 -3.24 25.10 1.22
CA THR A 78 -3.81 25.81 0.07
C THR A 78 -5.31 26.05 0.22
N GLY A 79 -5.94 25.48 1.25
CA GLY A 79 -7.41 25.39 1.35
C GLY A 79 -8.06 24.47 0.30
N LYS A 80 -7.27 23.75 -0.50
CA LYS A 80 -7.71 22.87 -1.61
C LYS A 80 -7.48 21.39 -1.26
N PHE A 81 -8.05 20.49 -2.08
CA PHE A 81 -7.78 19.05 -2.04
C PHE A 81 -6.51 18.73 -2.83
N GLY A 82 -5.70 17.79 -2.34
CA GLY A 82 -4.42 17.42 -2.95
C GLY A 82 -3.27 17.33 -1.95
N PHE A 83 -2.04 17.35 -2.46
CA PHE A 83 -0.81 17.28 -1.69
C PHE A 83 0.33 17.91 -2.51
N HIS A 84 1.38 18.42 -1.87
CA HIS A 84 2.46 19.12 -2.56
C HIS A 84 3.41 18.20 -3.34
N CYS A 85 3.27 16.88 -3.19
CA CYS A 85 3.98 15.90 -4.00
C CYS A 85 3.11 14.66 -4.26
N THR A 86 3.50 13.90 -5.29
CA THR A 86 2.98 12.56 -5.53
C THR A 86 3.27 11.67 -4.32
N THR A 87 2.24 11.06 -3.75
CA THR A 87 2.36 9.97 -2.77
C THR A 87 2.09 8.64 -3.46
N HIS A 88 2.39 7.53 -2.81
CA HIS A 88 2.32 6.21 -3.43
C HIS A 88 1.52 5.25 -2.56
N ALA A 89 0.60 4.51 -3.18
CA ALA A 89 -0.05 3.37 -2.58
C ALA A 89 0.58 2.10 -3.16
N GLY A 90 1.49 1.48 -2.41
CA GLY A 90 2.41 0.51 -3.00
C GLY A 90 3.22 1.15 -4.13
N THR A 91 3.22 0.54 -5.32
CA THR A 91 3.90 1.09 -6.51
C THR A 91 3.04 2.05 -7.32
N TYR A 92 1.76 2.24 -6.95
CA TYR A 92 0.84 3.09 -7.68
C TYR A 92 1.02 4.57 -7.27
N PRO A 93 1.34 5.49 -8.21
CA PRO A 93 1.45 6.91 -7.92
C PRO A 93 0.08 7.57 -7.79
N VAL A 94 -0.16 8.28 -6.68
CA VAL A 94 -1.38 9.06 -6.46
C VAL A 94 -1.15 10.50 -6.92
N LEU A 95 -1.84 10.89 -8.00
CA LEU A 95 -1.75 12.24 -8.57
C LEU A 95 -2.48 13.27 -7.70
N ASN A 96 -1.68 13.93 -6.85
CA ASN A 96 -2.13 14.81 -5.79
C ASN A 96 -2.26 16.29 -6.19
N ASP A 97 -2.31 16.62 -7.48
CA ASP A 97 -2.43 18.01 -7.93
C ASP A 97 -3.59 18.74 -7.25
N TRP A 98 -3.36 19.98 -6.84
CA TRP A 98 -4.35 20.73 -6.08
C TRP A 98 -5.61 21.03 -6.91
N CYS A 99 -6.79 20.78 -6.34
CA CYS A 99 -8.06 21.16 -6.94
C CYS A 99 -9.08 21.63 -5.88
N GLU A 100 -10.08 22.39 -6.33
CA GLU A 100 -11.02 23.06 -5.42
C GLU A 100 -12.19 22.18 -5.00
N SER A 101 -12.50 21.16 -5.81
CA SER A 101 -13.61 20.26 -5.54
C SER A 101 -13.14 18.82 -5.28
N TRP A 102 -13.79 18.19 -4.30
CA TRP A 102 -13.64 16.78 -3.99
C TRP A 102 -14.16 15.91 -5.14
N GLU A 103 -15.22 16.35 -5.82
CA GLU A 103 -15.74 15.70 -7.04
C GLU A 103 -14.64 15.55 -8.09
N GLU A 104 -13.94 16.65 -8.41
CA GLU A 104 -12.84 16.66 -9.38
C GLU A 104 -11.67 15.79 -8.91
N PHE A 105 -11.25 15.92 -7.65
CA PHE A 105 -10.15 15.11 -7.10
C PHE A 105 -10.44 13.62 -7.23
N PHE A 106 -11.64 13.20 -6.82
CA PHE A 106 -12.07 11.82 -6.83
C PHE A 106 -12.21 11.29 -8.27
N ALA A 107 -12.86 12.03 -9.16
CA ALA A 107 -13.02 11.65 -10.56
C ALA A 107 -11.68 11.50 -11.28
N ARG A 108 -10.77 12.47 -11.11
CA ARG A 108 -9.42 12.40 -11.69
C ARG A 108 -8.71 11.14 -11.22
N SER A 109 -8.77 10.87 -9.93
CA SER A 109 -8.10 9.71 -9.37
C SER A 109 -8.68 8.37 -9.82
N LEU A 110 -10.01 8.25 -9.87
CA LEU A 110 -10.64 7.01 -10.35
C LEU A 110 -10.21 6.73 -11.80
N ARG A 111 -10.19 7.76 -12.64
CA ARG A 111 -9.73 7.65 -14.02
C ARG A 111 -8.29 7.14 -14.11
N GLU A 112 -7.39 7.64 -13.26
CA GLU A 112 -6.01 7.14 -13.25
C GLU A 112 -5.89 5.70 -12.74
N ILE A 113 -6.77 5.26 -11.83
CA ILE A 113 -6.81 3.86 -11.38
C ILE A 113 -7.28 2.98 -12.53
N MET A 114 -8.37 3.37 -13.21
CA MET A 114 -8.90 2.63 -14.35
C MET A 114 -7.88 2.52 -15.49
N LYS A 115 -7.20 3.60 -15.85
CA LYS A 115 -6.10 3.56 -16.82
C LYS A 115 -5.00 2.58 -16.44
N TRP A 116 -4.64 2.53 -15.16
CA TRP A 116 -3.63 1.59 -14.68
C TRP A 116 -4.13 0.15 -14.78
N GLU A 117 -5.35 -0.13 -14.34
CA GLU A 117 -5.97 -1.46 -14.49
C GLU A 117 -6.03 -1.89 -15.96
N THR A 118 -6.48 -1.04 -16.87
CA THR A 118 -6.48 -1.30 -18.31
C THR A 118 -5.07 -1.57 -18.85
N SER A 119 -4.05 -0.88 -18.33
CA SER A 119 -2.66 -1.11 -18.74
C SER A 119 -2.11 -2.47 -18.31
N VAL A 120 -2.66 -3.06 -17.24
CA VAL A 120 -2.24 -4.35 -16.68
C VAL A 120 -3.07 -5.50 -17.23
N GLN A 121 -4.40 -5.34 -17.27
CA GLN A 121 -5.36 -6.40 -17.63
C GLN A 121 -5.72 -6.39 -19.12
N GLY A 122 -5.48 -5.29 -19.83
CA GLY A 122 -5.97 -5.05 -21.18
C GLY A 122 -7.30 -4.31 -21.19
N GLN A 123 -7.76 -3.98 -22.40
CA GLN A 123 -9.01 -3.25 -22.60
C GLN A 123 -10.23 -4.17 -22.53
N ASP A 124 -11.30 -3.69 -21.90
CA ASP A 124 -12.58 -4.38 -21.78
C ASP A 124 -13.73 -3.38 -21.99
N ASP A 125 -14.61 -3.67 -22.96
CA ASP A 125 -15.68 -2.77 -23.37
C ASP A 125 -16.74 -2.55 -22.26
N GLU A 126 -16.94 -3.52 -21.37
CA GLU A 126 -17.87 -3.37 -20.25
C GLU A 126 -17.27 -2.43 -19.20
N MET A 127 -16.00 -2.61 -18.86
CA MET A 127 -15.28 -1.73 -17.94
C MET A 127 -15.18 -0.30 -18.45
N ASP A 128 -14.94 -0.09 -19.75
CA ASP A 128 -14.90 1.25 -20.36
C ASP A 128 -16.25 1.97 -20.21
N ARG A 129 -17.36 1.26 -20.46
CA ARG A 129 -18.72 1.82 -20.28
C ARG A 129 -19.03 2.13 -18.81
N LEU A 130 -18.64 1.24 -17.89
CA LEU A 130 -18.83 1.44 -16.45
C LEU A 130 -18.00 2.60 -15.93
N GLU A 131 -16.75 2.76 -16.38
CA GLU A 131 -15.91 3.91 -16.06
C GLU A 131 -16.60 5.20 -16.52
N GLN A 132 -17.04 5.25 -17.79
CA GLN A 132 -17.69 6.43 -18.34
C GLN A 132 -18.96 6.80 -17.55
N ASP A 133 -19.86 5.84 -17.31
CA ASP A 133 -21.08 6.08 -16.55
C ASP A 133 -20.78 6.51 -15.10
N THR A 134 -19.74 5.94 -14.49
CA THR A 134 -19.32 6.31 -13.14
C THR A 134 -18.80 7.74 -13.08
N LEU A 135 -17.95 8.14 -14.04
CA LEU A 135 -17.37 9.48 -14.11
C LEU A 135 -18.40 10.55 -14.49
N GLU A 136 -19.30 10.26 -15.44
CA GLU A 136 -20.24 11.25 -15.98
C GLU A 136 -21.53 11.36 -15.18
N LYS A 137 -21.99 10.27 -14.55
CA LYS A 137 -23.29 10.22 -13.87
C LYS A 137 -23.14 10.01 -12.37
N VAL A 138 -22.46 8.95 -11.94
CA VAL A 138 -22.45 8.53 -10.53
C VAL A 138 -21.69 9.53 -9.66
N ILE A 139 -20.46 9.87 -10.02
CA ILE A 139 -19.62 10.80 -9.24
C ILE A 139 -20.30 12.18 -9.11
N PRO A 140 -20.75 12.83 -10.20
CA PRO A 140 -21.48 14.09 -10.10
C PRO A 140 -22.75 14.00 -9.26
N ARG A 141 -23.52 12.91 -9.37
CA ARG A 141 -24.76 12.71 -8.61
C ARG A 141 -24.49 12.61 -7.11
N LEU A 142 -23.40 11.97 -6.70
CA LEU A 142 -23.10 11.67 -5.29
C LEU A 142 -22.22 12.73 -4.63
N LEU A 143 -21.18 13.22 -5.32
CA LEU A 143 -20.16 14.09 -4.71
C LEU A 143 -20.49 15.58 -4.85
N ARG A 144 -21.07 16.01 -5.99
CA ARG A 144 -21.43 17.42 -6.19
C ARG A 144 -22.34 17.99 -5.11
N PRO A 145 -23.39 17.27 -4.65
CA PRO A 145 -24.24 17.74 -3.57
C PRO A 145 -23.45 18.13 -2.32
N LEU A 146 -22.35 17.43 -2.01
CA LEU A 146 -21.57 17.67 -0.79
C LEU A 146 -20.91 19.06 -0.73
N GLN A 147 -20.71 19.72 -1.88
CA GLN A 147 -20.13 21.07 -1.97
C GLN A 147 -21.06 22.08 -2.64
N THR A 148 -22.35 21.76 -2.77
CA THR A 148 -23.37 22.65 -3.37
C THR A 148 -24.57 22.81 -2.44
N GLY A 149 -25.38 23.85 -2.70
CA GLY A 149 -26.53 24.19 -1.84
C GLY A 149 -26.11 24.71 -0.46
N GLY A 150 -25.02 25.48 -0.39
CA GLY A 150 -24.48 26.02 0.87
C GLY A 150 -23.64 25.04 1.70
N ARG A 151 -23.47 23.79 1.23
CA ARG A 151 -22.59 22.80 1.86
C ARG A 151 -21.15 22.99 1.40
N SER A 152 -20.22 22.61 2.26
CA SER A 152 -18.78 22.59 1.97
C SER A 152 -18.12 21.39 2.64
N ILE A 153 -17.02 20.93 2.04
CA ILE A 153 -16.17 19.89 2.60
C ILE A 153 -14.86 20.54 2.99
N LYS A 154 -14.40 20.28 4.21
CA LYS A 154 -13.06 20.65 4.66
C LYS A 154 -12.03 19.67 4.09
N PRO A 155 -11.03 20.12 3.29
CA PRO A 155 -9.89 19.29 2.95
C PRO A 155 -9.10 18.95 4.22
N SER A 156 -9.17 17.69 4.62
CA SER A 156 -8.56 17.17 5.85
C SER A 156 -7.36 16.31 5.48
N LEU A 157 -6.27 16.42 6.23
CA LEU A 157 -5.11 15.56 6.02
C LEU A 157 -5.49 14.11 6.35
N CYS A 158 -5.45 13.25 5.35
CA CYS A 158 -5.73 11.83 5.45
C CYS A 158 -4.41 11.04 5.42
N HIS A 159 -4.37 9.93 6.15
CA HIS A 159 -3.26 8.96 6.07
C HIS A 159 -3.18 8.31 4.68
N GLY A 160 -4.32 8.12 4.03
CA GLY A 160 -4.43 7.58 2.66
C GLY A 160 -4.26 6.07 2.52
N ASP A 161 -3.57 5.40 3.45
CA ASP A 161 -3.40 3.95 3.44
C ASP A 161 -3.58 3.33 4.83
N LEU A 162 -4.81 3.37 5.37
CA LEU A 162 -5.08 2.79 6.69
C LEU A 162 -5.76 1.44 6.57
N TRP A 163 -5.09 0.46 7.15
CA TRP A 163 -5.54 -0.91 7.37
C TRP A 163 -4.74 -1.47 8.57
N HIS A 164 -5.07 -2.68 9.04
CA HIS A 164 -4.46 -3.25 10.25
C HIS A 164 -2.93 -3.42 10.15
N GLY A 165 -2.37 -3.50 8.93
CA GLY A 165 -0.93 -3.59 8.73
C GLY A 165 -0.17 -2.27 8.90
N ASN A 166 -0.87 -1.13 8.92
CA ASN A 166 -0.29 0.24 9.01
C ASN A 166 -0.63 0.95 10.33
N VAL A 167 -0.94 0.17 11.37
CA VAL A 167 -1.21 0.66 12.72
C VAL A 167 -0.67 -0.35 13.74
N GLY A 168 0.01 0.16 14.75
CA GLY A 168 0.48 -0.62 15.89
C GLY A 168 0.15 0.09 17.21
N VAL A 169 0.58 -0.51 18.31
CA VAL A 169 0.55 0.11 19.63
C VAL A 169 1.98 0.24 20.13
N ASP A 170 2.38 1.46 20.44
CA ASP A 170 3.72 1.76 20.95
C ASP A 170 3.89 1.21 22.37
N VAL A 171 4.94 0.44 22.60
CA VAL A 171 5.19 -0.29 23.87
C VAL A 171 5.42 0.67 25.04
N VAL A 172 5.99 1.84 24.80
CA VAL A 172 6.36 2.80 25.85
C VAL A 172 5.14 3.60 26.30
N THR A 173 4.33 4.04 25.35
CA THR A 173 3.20 4.95 25.57
C THR A 173 1.85 4.23 25.67
N ASN A 174 1.75 3.01 25.16
CA ASN A 174 0.51 2.24 25.03
C ASN A 174 -0.57 2.97 24.21
N GLU A 175 -0.14 3.79 23.24
CA GLU A 175 -1.00 4.56 22.35
C GLU A 175 -0.91 4.03 20.91
N PRO A 176 -1.96 4.22 20.08
CA PRO A 176 -1.90 3.86 18.66
C PRO A 176 -0.82 4.65 17.94
N ILE A 177 -0.03 3.99 17.11
CA ILE A 177 0.93 4.62 16.22
C ILE A 177 0.65 4.22 14.78
N LEU A 178 0.62 5.21 13.89
CA LEU A 178 0.39 5.04 12.45
C LEU A 178 1.73 5.07 11.71
N TYR A 179 1.83 4.38 10.58
CA TYR A 179 3.02 4.37 9.73
C TYR A 179 2.65 4.04 8.28
N ASP A 180 3.60 4.25 7.36
CA ASP A 180 3.47 4.04 5.92
C ASP A 180 2.30 4.82 5.27
N PRO A 181 2.31 6.17 5.31
CA PRO A 181 1.21 6.96 4.81
C PRO A 181 1.28 7.17 3.28
N CYS A 182 0.12 7.11 2.64
CA CYS A 182 -0.13 7.65 1.31
C CYS A 182 -0.84 9.01 1.43
N ALA A 183 -0.19 9.98 2.07
CA ALA A 183 -0.84 11.19 2.57
C ALA A 183 -1.45 12.08 1.45
N LEU A 184 -2.60 12.69 1.76
CA LEU A 184 -3.25 13.71 0.93
C LEU A 184 -4.25 14.54 1.76
N TYR A 185 -4.58 15.75 1.31
CA TYR A 185 -5.73 16.51 1.81
C TYR A 185 -6.98 16.13 1.02
N GLY A 186 -7.93 15.47 1.68
CA GLY A 186 -9.10 14.85 1.06
C GLY A 186 -10.38 15.09 1.87
N HIS A 187 -11.48 14.47 1.43
CA HIS A 187 -12.63 14.30 2.31
C HIS A 187 -12.22 13.46 3.53
N ASN A 188 -12.65 13.80 4.74
CA ASN A 188 -12.28 13.07 5.96
C ASN A 188 -12.83 11.63 6.00
N GLU A 189 -13.94 11.37 5.29
CA GLU A 189 -14.45 10.01 5.08
C GLU A 189 -13.72 9.26 3.95
N CYS A 190 -12.77 9.91 3.27
CA CYS A 190 -11.87 9.21 2.35
C CYS A 190 -10.84 8.41 3.18
N LYS A 191 -11.32 7.34 3.83
CA LYS A 191 -10.51 6.30 4.45
C LYS A 191 -11.21 4.96 4.35
N PHE A 192 -10.75 4.17 3.40
CA PHE A 192 -10.61 2.70 3.41
C PHE A 192 -10.13 2.37 2.01
N ASN A 193 -8.83 2.16 1.86
CA ASN A 193 -8.32 1.27 0.84
C ASN A 193 -8.77 1.57 -0.62
N ARG A 194 -8.23 2.63 -1.19
CA ARG A 194 -8.46 2.99 -2.61
C ARG A 194 -8.10 1.88 -3.61
N PHE A 195 -7.34 0.86 -3.16
CA PHE A 195 -6.73 -0.19 -3.98
C PHE A 195 -7.04 -1.63 -3.51
N HIS A 196 -7.50 -1.83 -2.27
CA HIS A 196 -8.11 -3.07 -1.72
C HIS A 196 -9.18 -3.66 -2.62
N TYR A 197 -10.09 -2.82 -3.11
CA TYR A 197 -11.21 -3.33 -3.89
C TYR A 197 -10.81 -3.78 -5.31
N THR A 198 -9.67 -3.32 -5.84
CA THR A 198 -9.08 -3.81 -7.09
C THR A 198 -8.12 -4.99 -6.90
N LEU A 199 -7.57 -5.22 -5.71
CA LEU A 199 -6.81 -6.46 -5.43
C LEU A 199 -7.69 -7.68 -5.11
N PHE A 200 -9.00 -7.48 -4.94
CA PHE A 200 -9.98 -8.58 -4.88
C PHE A 200 -10.50 -8.97 -6.28
N VAL A 201 -9.62 -8.96 -7.30
CA VAL A 201 -9.83 -9.78 -8.50
C VAL A 201 -9.47 -11.21 -8.11
N PRO A 202 -10.39 -12.18 -8.17
CA PRO A 202 -10.09 -13.58 -7.86
C PRO A 202 -9.03 -14.09 -8.86
N GLY A 203 -7.77 -14.10 -8.44
CA GLY A 203 -6.64 -14.51 -9.28
C GLY A 203 -5.32 -13.77 -9.04
N LEU A 204 -5.33 -12.59 -8.41
CA LEU A 204 -4.10 -11.83 -8.12
C LEU A 204 -3.75 -11.87 -6.63
N ASN A 205 -3.41 -13.07 -6.14
CA ASN A 205 -2.92 -13.27 -4.78
C ASN A 205 -1.46 -12.78 -4.71
N ILE A 206 -1.24 -11.48 -4.56
CA ILE A 206 0.06 -10.95 -4.12
C ILE A 206 0.08 -11.01 -2.59
N GLY A 207 0.25 -12.23 -2.08
CA GLY A 207 0.76 -12.56 -0.75
C GLY A 207 0.22 -11.74 0.44
N ALA A 208 -1.08 -11.78 0.69
CA ALA A 208 -1.54 -11.77 2.08
C ALA A 208 -1.40 -13.19 2.62
N ASP A 209 -0.17 -13.62 2.89
CA ASP A 209 0.06 -14.87 3.62
C ASP A 209 -0.27 -14.61 5.10
N ASP A 210 -1.44 -15.11 5.50
CA ASP A 210 -1.75 -15.42 6.89
C ASP A 210 -0.63 -16.30 7.49
N HIS A 211 -0.26 -16.01 8.75
CA HIS A 211 0.46 -16.82 9.76
C HIS A 211 1.70 -16.15 10.41
N LEU A 212 1.44 -15.57 11.59
CA LEU A 212 2.14 -15.74 12.87
C LEU A 212 3.68 -15.67 12.95
N SER A 213 4.12 -14.57 13.57
CA SER A 213 5.30 -14.40 14.46
C SER A 213 6.72 -14.61 13.90
N ALA A 214 7.54 -13.57 14.03
CA ALA A 214 8.98 -13.70 14.20
C ALA A 214 9.52 -12.56 15.09
N GLN A 215 9.73 -12.88 16.38
CA GLN A 215 10.47 -12.04 17.31
C GLN A 215 11.97 -12.02 16.96
N MET A 216 12.61 -10.86 17.10
CA MET A 216 14.06 -10.76 17.33
C MET A 216 14.33 -9.71 18.41
N THR A 217 14.65 -10.15 19.62
CA THR A 217 15.23 -9.30 20.66
C THR A 217 16.73 -9.15 20.42
N CYS A 218 17.29 -7.94 20.48
CA CYS A 218 18.73 -7.76 20.63
C CYS A 218 19.05 -6.74 21.74
N LYS A 219 20.05 -7.08 22.54
CA LYS A 219 20.50 -6.38 23.75
C LYS A 219 21.28 -5.10 23.41
N HIS A 220 20.98 -4.06 24.17
CA HIS A 220 21.80 -2.88 24.54
C HIS A 220 23.15 -2.69 23.81
N GLY A 221 23.26 -1.55 23.14
CA GLY A 221 24.54 -0.95 22.75
C GLY A 221 24.37 -0.04 21.54
N ASP A 222 24.68 1.25 21.72
CA ASP A 222 24.63 2.35 20.74
C ASP A 222 24.85 1.91 19.27
N ARG A 223 23.76 1.68 18.54
CA ARG A 223 23.73 1.57 17.08
C ARG A 223 22.42 2.15 16.56
N VAL A 224 22.55 3.09 15.62
CA VAL A 224 21.43 3.51 14.77
C VAL A 224 21.25 2.42 13.73
N ASP A 225 20.30 1.52 13.95
CA ASP A 225 19.93 0.52 12.96
C ASP A 225 19.03 1.17 11.91
N ILE A 226 19.48 1.14 10.66
CA ILE A 226 18.68 1.53 9.49
C ILE A 226 17.63 0.43 9.29
N VAL A 227 16.43 0.64 9.83
CA VAL A 227 15.29 -0.23 9.52
C VAL A 227 14.83 0.09 8.11
N GLN A 228 15.24 -0.74 7.16
CA GLN A 228 14.67 -0.73 5.82
C GLN A 228 13.31 -1.44 5.91
N ALA A 229 12.23 -0.67 6.06
CA ALA A 229 10.88 -1.16 5.80
C ALA A 229 10.74 -1.45 4.30
N ASN A 230 11.16 -2.63 3.90
CA ASN A 230 10.64 -3.27 2.69
C ASN A 230 9.74 -4.39 3.21
N SER A 231 8.43 -4.25 2.99
CA SER A 231 7.57 -5.41 2.77
C SER A 231 8.35 -6.37 1.84
N THR A 232 8.60 -7.60 2.32
CA THR A 232 9.46 -8.68 1.77
C THR A 232 10.77 -8.97 2.54
N ARG A 233 10.61 -9.70 3.65
CA ARG A 233 11.44 -10.84 4.17
C ARG A 233 12.98 -10.79 3.98
N MET A 234 13.75 -10.65 5.07
CA MET A 234 15.14 -11.12 5.16
C MET A 234 15.33 -12.05 6.36
N ARG A 235 15.62 -13.34 6.10
CA ARG A 235 16.14 -14.30 7.09
C ARG A 235 17.65 -14.08 7.25
N THR A 236 18.11 -13.93 8.48
CA THR A 236 19.53 -14.04 8.85
C THR A 236 20.02 -15.48 8.70
N MET A 237 21.05 -15.72 7.87
CA MET A 237 21.90 -16.90 7.97
C MET A 237 23.15 -16.54 8.78
N SER A 238 23.16 -16.87 10.07
CA SER A 238 24.39 -17.00 10.85
C SER A 238 24.90 -18.43 10.69
N GLN A 239 25.92 -18.66 9.86
CA GLN A 239 26.74 -19.86 9.97
C GLN A 239 28.05 -19.49 10.67
N SER A 240 28.20 -19.96 11.90
CA SER A 240 29.48 -20.10 12.59
C SER A 240 30.36 -21.08 11.82
N ARG A 241 31.57 -20.65 11.48
CA ARG A 241 32.61 -21.51 10.89
C ARG A 241 33.08 -22.55 11.90
N SER A 242 33.10 -23.82 11.49
CA SER A 242 34.09 -24.80 11.94
C SER A 242 34.62 -25.56 10.72
N LEU A 243 35.95 -25.62 10.60
CA LEU A 243 36.72 -26.16 9.47
C LEU A 243 36.72 -27.69 9.42
N SER A 244 36.52 -28.28 8.23
CA SER A 244 37.36 -29.34 7.61
C SER A 244 36.78 -29.78 6.24
N PRO A 245 37.57 -30.39 5.31
CA PRO A 245 37.48 -30.12 3.86
C PRO A 245 36.80 -31.20 2.99
N LEU A 246 36.19 -30.72 1.88
CA LEU A 246 36.04 -31.24 0.48
C LEU A 246 36.12 -32.77 0.17
N PRO A 247 35.41 -33.29 -0.88
CA PRO A 247 35.48 -32.76 -2.25
C PRO A 247 34.23 -32.81 -3.17
N ILE A 248 34.16 -31.79 -4.03
CA ILE A 248 33.96 -31.79 -5.51
C ILE A 248 33.13 -32.92 -6.15
N ALA A 249 32.02 -32.54 -6.80
CA ALA A 249 31.63 -33.07 -8.11
C ALA A 249 30.80 -32.03 -8.89
N MET A 250 31.27 -31.72 -10.10
CA MET A 250 30.60 -30.92 -11.12
C MET A 250 29.71 -31.80 -12.00
N THR A 251 28.57 -31.26 -12.45
CA THR A 251 27.97 -31.39 -13.82
C THR A 251 26.78 -30.39 -13.85
N GLY A 252 26.67 -29.42 -14.79
CA GLY A 252 26.26 -29.59 -16.20
C GLY A 252 24.83 -30.16 -16.26
N THR A 253 23.77 -29.55 -16.82
CA THR A 253 23.63 -28.80 -18.09
C THR A 253 22.19 -28.25 -18.20
N ARG A 254 21.95 -27.48 -19.27
CA ARG A 254 20.80 -26.64 -19.65
C ARG A 254 19.45 -27.35 -19.93
N CYS A 255 18.43 -26.49 -20.06
CA CYS A 255 17.26 -26.52 -20.99
C CYS A 255 15.87 -26.95 -20.47
N MET A 256 14.93 -25.99 -20.53
CA MET A 256 13.49 -26.13 -20.84
C MET A 256 13.25 -26.86 -22.19
N PRO A 257 11.99 -27.11 -22.65
CA PRO A 257 10.67 -27.26 -21.98
C PRO A 257 9.96 -28.57 -22.44
N CYS A 258 8.70 -28.81 -22.03
CA CYS A 258 7.54 -29.23 -22.88
C CYS A 258 6.53 -30.20 -22.22
N MET A 259 5.27 -30.01 -22.63
CA MET A 259 4.15 -30.97 -22.78
C MET A 259 3.00 -31.03 -21.76
N TYR A 260 1.91 -30.35 -22.15
CA TYR A 260 0.54 -30.85 -22.06
C TYR A 260 0.37 -32.08 -22.98
N SER A 261 -0.30 -33.16 -22.52
CA SER A 261 -1.51 -33.73 -23.14
C SER A 261 -1.96 -35.05 -22.49
N LEU A 262 -3.25 -35.11 -22.15
CA LEU A 262 -4.24 -36.19 -22.35
C LEU A 262 -3.89 -37.66 -22.04
N ILE A 263 -4.71 -38.26 -21.16
CA ILE A 263 -4.97 -39.70 -21.10
C ILE A 263 -6.46 -39.95 -21.43
N LEU A 264 -6.72 -40.76 -22.46
CA LEU A 264 -7.95 -41.52 -22.77
C LEU A 264 -7.59 -43.05 -22.70
N PRO A 265 -8.46 -44.02 -23.06
CA PRO A 265 -9.59 -44.60 -22.30
C PRO A 265 -9.58 -46.16 -22.31
N SER A 266 -10.58 -46.82 -21.70
CA SER A 266 -11.23 -48.12 -22.07
C SER A 266 -12.08 -48.62 -20.89
N HIS A 267 -13.26 -49.27 -20.98
CA HIS A 267 -13.79 -50.24 -21.94
C HIS A 267 -15.34 -50.31 -21.90
N ASN A 268 -15.98 -50.14 -23.06
CA ASN A 268 -16.96 -50.99 -23.80
C ASN A 268 -18.17 -51.75 -23.17
N ARG A 269 -19.24 -51.77 -24.01
CA ARG A 269 -20.46 -52.63 -24.11
C ARG A 269 -21.70 -52.23 -23.28
N ARG A 270 -22.94 -52.26 -23.79
CA ARG A 270 -23.58 -52.44 -25.13
C ARG A 270 -25.12 -52.32 -24.91
N HIS A 271 -25.85 -51.96 -25.97
CA HIS A 271 -27.30 -52.18 -26.26
C HIS A 271 -28.40 -51.31 -25.58
N GLU A 272 -28.95 -50.41 -26.43
CA GLU A 272 -30.35 -50.31 -26.90
C GLU A 272 -31.55 -50.39 -25.92
N HIS A 273 -32.30 -49.29 -25.84
CA HIS A 273 -33.74 -49.10 -26.20
C HIS A 273 -34.20 -47.77 -25.55
N MET A 274 -34.47 -46.72 -26.33
CA MET A 274 -35.73 -46.37 -27.02
C MET A 274 -36.87 -45.89 -26.08
N GLN A 275 -37.14 -44.59 -26.23
CA GLN A 275 -38.42 -43.87 -26.15
C GLN A 275 -38.94 -43.27 -24.82
N MET A 276 -39.27 -41.97 -25.02
CA MET A 276 -40.09 -40.99 -24.30
C MET A 276 -39.49 -40.31 -23.07
#